data_AF-A0AAD3H5T5-F1
#
_entry.id   AF-A0AAD3H5T5-F1
#
_cell.length_a   1.000
_cell.length_b   1.000
_cell.length_c   1.000
_cell.angle_alpha   90.00
_cell.angle_beta   90.00
_cell.angle_gamma   90.00
#
_symmetry.space_group_name_H-M   'P 1'
#
loop_
_entity.id
_entity.type
_entity.pdbx_description
1 polymer ?
#
loop_
_entity_poly.entity_id
_entity_poly.type
_entity_poly.pdbx_seq_one_letter_code
_entity_poly.pdbx_strand_id
1 'polypeptide(L)'
;MLESTEYATIRLLNVVKSMYKIPRYGHVKDITLFFSSDSELRKDYMLGLILVFAMLMGIAAVWFLSLIVLRLLGHRVGCASGRPAVIPAEPMADTKGSVRTDETGEFIVMQADQNRVNRTRIIFFLSVLYTLAGCGIFMWSMFKTQGSMQDFYEYAEDVRDGFIQLPSGIDSTLASSATLQTPKTDMETALTNFCAGHNGDLVNGMNPQGLGASLKTASQIIPDLNDDTSWSTYNASLTGMNEVLEDSVSFLSFLDSPKKFWFLGIIGCAGGIGLLALFLLSCAWNSGREGYEFNGESITDCSSIFLNWAAIPLFALLIAGAWFVTAVVFTSGAANADFCYSEISTGNTVLGFVKNLGYDETSSFYLMTDDYLHNCVDGVSATMPAADDYNTVLTTVTNLINDFTSLNVAEVDAACGASTQSVFDEATSFKSVLASHASDFEIVYEGLSCESVAPLVQKAVYETSCQSMSKAFLWTWVSGLCLSVFGSIIITLRSATSRPQIYLVSSGGDGGNDDNSYIVDSDDEY
;
A
#
# COMPACT_ATOMS: atom_id res chain seq x y z
N MET A 1 1.08 -4.78 27.73
CA MET A 1 0.88 -4.70 26.26
C MET A 1 -0.48 -4.13 25.88
N LEU A 2 -1.55 -4.31 26.67
CA LEU A 2 -2.88 -3.74 26.39
C LEU A 2 -3.01 -2.20 26.55
N GLU A 3 -2.22 -1.55 27.40
CA GLU A 3 -2.26 -0.07 27.53
C GLU A 3 -1.52 0.68 26.40
N SER A 4 -0.60 0.01 25.68
CA SER A 4 0.11 0.64 24.55
C SER A 4 -0.69 0.57 23.24
N THR A 5 -1.60 -0.39 23.11
CA THR A 5 -2.49 -0.52 21.95
C THR A 5 -3.58 0.55 21.98
N GLU A 6 -4.17 0.85 23.14
CA GLU A 6 -5.29 1.81 23.25
C GLU A 6 -4.91 3.24 22.80
N TYR A 7 -3.69 3.70 23.14
CA TYR A 7 -3.20 5.03 22.71
C TYR A 7 -2.84 5.11 21.21
N ALA A 8 -2.44 3.99 20.60
CA ALA A 8 -2.15 3.92 19.17
C ALA A 8 -3.46 3.96 18.34
N THR A 9 -4.49 3.25 18.81
CA THR A 9 -5.82 3.22 18.18
C THR A 9 -6.45 4.62 18.09
N ILE A 10 -6.27 5.47 19.12
CA ILE A 10 -6.88 6.81 19.19
C ILE A 10 -6.30 7.81 18.16
N ARG A 11 -4.98 7.77 17.87
CA ARG A 11 -4.37 8.70 16.88
C ARG A 11 -4.57 8.25 15.43
N LEU A 12 -4.72 6.95 15.21
CA LEU A 12 -4.96 6.34 13.90
C LEU A 12 -6.28 6.83 13.27
N LEU A 13 -7.27 7.13 14.11
CA LEU A 13 -8.62 7.48 13.70
C LEU A 13 -8.73 8.77 12.89
N ASN A 14 -7.89 9.79 13.08
CA ASN A 14 -8.20 11.10 12.49
C ASN A 14 -7.98 11.17 10.97
N VAL A 15 -6.88 10.59 10.46
CA VAL A 15 -6.59 10.59 9.01
C VAL A 15 -7.56 9.66 8.29
N VAL A 16 -7.69 8.42 8.77
CA VAL A 16 -8.60 7.41 8.22
C VAL A 16 -10.04 7.94 8.22
N LYS A 17 -10.52 8.50 9.34
CA LYS A 17 -11.86 9.09 9.43
C LYS A 17 -12.06 10.30 8.52
N SER A 18 -11.01 11.08 8.25
CA SER A 18 -11.11 12.23 7.33
C SER A 18 -11.20 11.76 5.88
N MET A 19 -10.41 10.76 5.48
CA MET A 19 -10.50 10.16 4.15
C MET A 19 -11.80 9.37 3.96
N TYR A 20 -12.24 8.61 4.96
CA TYR A 20 -13.53 7.91 4.93
C TYR A 20 -14.72 8.86 4.75
N LYS A 21 -14.61 10.12 5.19
CA LYS A 21 -15.67 11.13 5.01
C LYS A 21 -15.76 11.71 3.60
N ILE A 22 -14.81 11.41 2.72
CA ILE A 22 -14.86 11.87 1.32
C ILE A 22 -16.21 11.45 0.70
N PRO A 23 -16.93 12.36 0.02
CA PRO A 23 -18.21 12.03 -0.59
C PRO A 23 -18.03 11.02 -1.73
N ARG A 24 -18.82 9.94 -1.70
CA ARG A 24 -18.97 8.99 -2.82
C ARG A 24 -20.22 9.29 -3.66
N TYR A 25 -20.80 10.49 -3.54
CA TYR A 25 -21.93 10.96 -4.34
C TYR A 25 -23.15 10.02 -4.39
N GLY A 26 -23.43 9.31 -3.29
CA GLY A 26 -24.58 8.39 -3.19
C GLY A 26 -24.21 6.91 -3.31
N HIS A 27 -22.97 6.59 -3.68
CA HIS A 27 -22.46 5.21 -3.72
C HIS A 27 -22.00 4.70 -2.36
N VAL A 28 -22.01 3.38 -2.22
CA VAL A 28 -21.55 2.66 -1.01
C VAL A 28 -20.06 2.88 -0.71
N LYS A 29 -19.71 2.84 0.58
CA LYS A 29 -18.33 2.93 1.11
C LYS A 29 -17.82 1.62 1.67
N ASP A 30 -18.59 0.56 1.51
CA ASP A 30 -18.21 -0.76 2.00
C ASP A 30 -17.30 -1.41 0.96
N ILE A 31 -16.00 -1.50 1.28
CA ILE A 31 -15.01 -2.09 0.38
C ILE A 31 -15.27 -3.58 0.15
N THR A 32 -15.96 -4.27 1.06
CA THR A 32 -16.27 -5.70 0.90
C THR A 32 -17.09 -5.95 -0.36
N LEU A 33 -17.90 -4.98 -0.77
CA LEU A 33 -18.72 -5.04 -1.98
C LEU A 33 -17.89 -5.08 -3.27
N PHE A 34 -16.63 -4.64 -3.24
CA PHE A 34 -15.71 -4.82 -4.37
C PHE A 34 -15.50 -6.31 -4.72
N PHE A 35 -15.52 -7.17 -3.71
CA PHE A 35 -15.36 -8.62 -3.85
C PHE A 35 -16.69 -9.37 -3.88
N SER A 36 -17.82 -8.66 -3.82
CA SER A 36 -19.14 -9.30 -3.89
C SER A 36 -19.34 -10.04 -5.21
N SER A 37 -20.01 -11.19 -5.13
CA SER A 37 -20.50 -11.93 -6.30
C SER A 37 -21.61 -11.16 -7.04
N ASP A 38 -22.28 -10.23 -6.36
CA ASP A 38 -23.26 -9.32 -6.98
C ASP A 38 -22.55 -8.23 -7.80
N SER A 39 -22.68 -8.34 -9.12
CA SER A 39 -22.06 -7.41 -10.05
C SER A 39 -22.55 -5.96 -9.91
N GLU A 40 -23.77 -5.73 -9.44
CA GLU A 40 -24.33 -4.38 -9.28
C GLU A 40 -23.74 -3.69 -8.06
N LEU A 41 -23.60 -4.40 -6.93
CA LEU A 41 -22.95 -3.87 -5.72
C LEU A 41 -21.46 -3.55 -5.97
N ARG A 42 -20.76 -4.43 -6.71
CA ARG A 42 -19.37 -4.18 -7.11
C ARG A 42 -19.23 -2.97 -8.02
N LYS A 43 -20.13 -2.81 -8.99
CA LYS A 43 -20.17 -1.62 -9.86
C LYS A 43 -20.45 -0.36 -9.08
N ASP A 44 -21.38 -0.40 -8.12
CA ASP A 44 -21.74 0.77 -7.30
C ASP A 44 -20.53 1.31 -6.54
N TYR A 45 -19.80 0.43 -5.83
CA TYR A 45 -18.57 0.80 -5.13
C TYR A 45 -17.51 1.36 -6.09
N MET A 46 -17.28 0.68 -7.22
CA MET A 46 -16.31 1.13 -8.24
C MET A 46 -16.67 2.49 -8.83
N LEU A 47 -17.96 2.76 -9.07
CA LEU A 47 -18.41 4.05 -9.58
C LEU A 47 -18.17 5.15 -8.54
N GLY A 48 -18.38 4.87 -7.25
CA GLY A 48 -18.01 5.75 -6.15
C GLY A 48 -16.52 6.13 -6.14
N LEU A 49 -15.63 5.16 -6.39
CA LEU A 49 -14.17 5.41 -6.51
C LEU A 49 -13.83 6.24 -7.76
N ILE A 50 -14.42 5.89 -8.92
CA ILE A 50 -14.22 6.60 -10.18
C ILE A 50 -14.67 8.06 -10.06
N LEU A 51 -15.78 8.35 -9.37
CA LEU A 51 -16.24 9.73 -9.16
C LEU A 51 -15.27 10.55 -8.29
N VAL A 52 -14.65 9.93 -7.28
CA VAL A 52 -13.61 10.60 -6.48
C VAL A 52 -12.37 10.91 -7.31
N PHE A 53 -11.95 9.97 -8.17
CA PHE A 53 -10.89 10.21 -9.14
C PHE A 53 -11.26 11.34 -10.12
N ALA A 54 -12.46 11.27 -10.70
CA ALA A 54 -12.97 12.23 -11.68
C ALA A 54 -13.13 13.63 -11.09
N MET A 55 -13.45 13.77 -9.81
CA MET A 55 -13.51 15.06 -9.12
C MET A 55 -12.15 15.78 -9.17
N LEU A 56 -11.06 15.09 -8.82
CA LEU A 56 -9.71 15.66 -8.86
C LEU A 56 -9.25 15.94 -10.30
N MET A 57 -9.51 15.03 -11.21
CA MET A 57 -9.21 15.24 -12.64
C MET A 57 -10.04 16.38 -13.24
N GLY A 58 -11.26 16.61 -12.76
CA GLY A 58 -12.11 17.73 -13.14
C GLY A 58 -11.49 19.08 -12.77
N ILE A 59 -10.90 19.19 -11.58
CA ILE A 59 -10.15 20.38 -11.16
C ILE A 59 -8.98 20.64 -12.11
N ALA A 60 -8.21 19.60 -12.43
CA ALA A 60 -7.11 19.70 -13.40
C ALA A 60 -7.62 20.13 -14.78
N ALA A 61 -8.69 19.50 -15.28
CA ALA A 61 -9.29 19.79 -16.58
C ALA A 61 -9.76 21.25 -16.67
N VAL A 62 -10.46 21.76 -15.65
CA VAL A 62 -10.88 23.17 -15.59
C VAL A 62 -9.68 24.11 -15.60
N TRP A 63 -8.59 23.76 -14.91
CA TRP A 63 -7.36 24.55 -14.93
C TRP A 63 -6.73 24.60 -16.32
N PHE A 64 -6.55 23.45 -16.97
CA PHE A 64 -5.98 23.39 -18.32
C PHE A 64 -6.87 24.05 -19.37
N LEU A 65 -8.18 23.93 -19.25
CA LEU A 65 -9.14 24.64 -20.12
C LEU A 65 -9.03 26.16 -19.92
N SER A 66 -8.88 26.61 -18.67
CA SER A 66 -8.61 28.02 -18.36
C SER A 66 -7.30 28.49 -19.00
N LEU A 67 -6.23 27.69 -18.97
CA LEU A 67 -4.97 28.00 -19.64
C LEU A 67 -5.10 28.11 -21.17
N ILE A 68 -5.90 27.24 -21.79
CA ILE A 68 -6.20 27.32 -23.22
C ILE A 68 -6.95 28.60 -23.53
N VAL A 69 -7.99 28.94 -22.77
CA VAL A 69 -8.76 30.18 -22.95
C VAL A 69 -7.86 31.41 -22.77
N LEU A 70 -7.04 31.44 -21.72
CA LEU A 70 -6.07 32.53 -21.49
C LEU A 70 -5.08 32.64 -22.66
N ARG A 71 -4.66 31.52 -23.24
CA ARG A 71 -3.78 31.52 -24.41
C ARG A 71 -4.48 32.08 -25.65
N LEU A 72 -5.74 31.69 -25.90
CA LEU A 72 -6.55 32.18 -27.03
C LEU A 72 -6.86 33.68 -26.91
N LEU A 73 -7.06 34.20 -25.70
CA LEU A 73 -7.29 35.64 -25.47
C LEU A 73 -6.05 36.51 -25.73
N GLY A 74 -4.86 35.89 -25.84
CA GLY A 74 -3.63 36.56 -26.28
C GLY A 74 -3.26 37.79 -25.45
N HIS A 75 -3.11 38.95 -26.11
CA HIS A 75 -2.69 40.20 -25.46
C HIS A 75 -3.72 40.74 -24.46
N ARG A 76 -5.00 40.40 -24.56
CA ARG A 76 -6.06 40.97 -23.71
C ARG A 76 -5.91 40.60 -22.24
N VAL A 77 -5.28 39.47 -21.94
CA VAL A 77 -5.07 38.97 -20.56
C VAL A 77 -3.63 39.17 -20.06
N GLY A 78 -2.77 39.82 -20.85
CA GLY A 78 -1.39 40.14 -20.49
C GLY A 78 -0.56 38.92 -20.10
N CYS A 79 0.18 39.01 -18.99
CA CYS A 79 1.08 37.95 -18.50
C CYS A 79 0.40 36.58 -18.29
N ALA A 80 -0.92 36.54 -18.03
CA ALA A 80 -1.64 35.30 -17.80
C ALA A 80 -1.80 34.42 -19.06
N SER A 81 -1.67 34.98 -20.28
CA SER A 81 -1.61 34.18 -21.52
C SER A 81 -0.24 33.52 -21.75
N GLY A 82 0.73 33.84 -20.88
CA GLY A 82 2.12 33.49 -21.05
C GLY A 82 2.81 34.28 -22.17
N ARG A 83 2.24 35.41 -22.64
CA ARG A 83 2.93 36.34 -23.54
C ARG A 83 3.76 37.35 -22.73
N PRO A 84 4.90 37.82 -23.27
CA PRO A 84 5.65 38.90 -22.63
C PRO A 84 4.79 40.15 -22.47
N ALA A 85 5.03 40.91 -21.41
CA ALA A 85 4.35 42.20 -21.21
C ALA A 85 4.79 43.15 -22.34
N VAL A 86 3.81 43.81 -22.96
CA VAL A 86 4.03 44.82 -24.00
C VAL A 86 3.83 46.19 -23.38
N ILE A 87 4.88 46.99 -23.36
CA ILE A 87 4.82 48.38 -22.91
C ILE A 87 4.77 49.28 -24.15
N PRO A 88 3.65 49.98 -24.41
CA PRO A 88 3.60 50.96 -25.48
C PRO A 88 4.50 52.13 -25.10
N ALA A 89 5.51 52.43 -25.92
CA ALA A 89 6.26 53.66 -25.84
C ALA A 89 5.57 54.69 -26.74
N GLU A 90 4.93 55.69 -26.13
CA GLU A 90 4.43 56.85 -26.87
C GLU A 90 5.64 57.60 -27.47
N PRO A 91 5.54 58.08 -28.73
CA PRO A 91 6.63 58.84 -29.32
C PRO A 91 6.81 60.13 -28.53
N MET A 92 8.04 60.40 -28.07
CA MET A 92 8.37 61.70 -27.47
C MET A 92 8.03 62.79 -28.49
N ALA A 93 6.93 63.51 -28.28
CA ALA A 93 6.55 64.60 -29.13
C ALA A 93 7.69 65.63 -29.11
N ASP A 94 8.35 65.82 -30.27
CA ASP A 94 9.42 66.80 -30.47
C ASP A 94 8.82 68.22 -30.46
N THR A 95 8.26 68.59 -29.31
CA THR A 95 7.61 69.86 -29.10
C THR A 95 8.72 70.87 -28.87
N LYS A 96 9.13 71.58 -29.93
CA LYS A 96 10.12 72.67 -29.89
C LYS A 96 9.73 73.88 -29.01
N GLY A 97 8.75 73.75 -28.13
CA GLY A 97 8.35 74.76 -27.16
C GLY A 97 8.70 74.29 -25.75
N SER A 98 9.44 75.12 -25.01
CA SER A 98 9.72 74.95 -23.57
C SER A 98 8.42 74.83 -22.78
N VAL A 99 7.88 73.62 -22.66
CA VAL A 99 6.78 73.27 -21.77
C VAL A 99 7.41 72.64 -20.54
N ARG A 100 7.46 73.44 -19.47
CA ARG A 100 7.72 72.96 -18.11
C ARG A 100 6.51 72.13 -17.67
N THR A 101 6.79 70.94 -17.14
CA THR A 101 5.88 70.00 -16.44
C THR A 101 4.72 69.55 -17.34
N ASP A 102 4.75 68.33 -17.88
CA ASP A 102 4.23 67.15 -17.17
C ASP A 102 4.94 65.83 -17.57
N GLU A 103 6.28 65.80 -17.52
CA GLU A 103 7.10 64.57 -17.71
C GLU A 103 6.79 63.45 -16.68
N THR A 104 5.84 63.63 -15.76
CA THR A 104 5.51 62.63 -14.74
C THR A 104 4.60 61.50 -15.25
N GLY A 105 3.80 61.72 -16.31
CA GLY A 105 2.79 60.75 -16.75
C GLY A 105 3.38 59.42 -17.27
N GLU A 106 4.36 59.50 -18.17
CA GLU A 106 4.98 58.31 -18.81
C GLU A 106 5.79 57.46 -17.82
N PHE A 107 6.53 58.11 -16.91
CA PHE A 107 7.26 57.41 -15.86
C PHE A 107 6.32 56.65 -14.90
N ILE A 108 5.11 57.18 -14.64
CA ILE A 108 4.12 56.52 -13.78
C ILE A 108 3.60 55.24 -14.43
N VAL A 109 3.31 55.25 -15.74
CA VAL A 109 2.80 54.05 -16.46
C VAL A 109 3.88 52.98 -16.55
N MET A 110 5.12 53.35 -16.87
CA MET A 110 6.24 52.40 -16.94
C MET A 110 6.53 51.76 -15.58
N GLN A 111 6.46 52.53 -14.49
CA GLN A 111 6.67 52.01 -13.13
C GLN A 111 5.55 51.06 -12.69
N ALA A 112 4.29 51.34 -13.08
CA ALA A 112 3.15 50.47 -12.78
C ALA A 112 3.29 49.10 -13.47
N ASP A 113 3.69 49.07 -14.74
CA ASP A 113 3.91 47.82 -15.48
C ASP A 113 5.13 47.05 -14.96
N GLN A 114 6.22 47.74 -14.62
CA GLN A 114 7.39 47.11 -14.00
C GLN A 114 7.02 46.44 -12.67
N ASN A 115 6.19 47.09 -11.84
CA ASN A 115 5.69 46.50 -10.60
C ASN A 115 4.83 45.25 -10.86
N ARG A 116 4.02 45.23 -11.92
CA ARG A 116 3.22 44.06 -12.32
C ARG A 116 4.11 42.90 -12.78
N VAL A 117 5.14 43.18 -13.58
CA VAL A 117 6.11 42.17 -14.03
C VAL A 117 6.90 41.62 -12.85
N ASN A 118 7.37 42.49 -11.95
CA ASN A 118 8.09 42.08 -10.75
C ASN A 118 7.22 41.21 -9.84
N ARG A 119 5.95 41.57 -9.63
CA ARG A 119 5.01 40.75 -8.85
C ARG A 119 4.80 39.37 -9.49
N THR A 120 4.64 39.32 -10.81
CA THR A 120 4.51 38.06 -11.57
C THR A 120 5.74 37.18 -11.37
N ARG A 121 6.94 37.76 -11.49
CA ARG A 121 8.21 37.06 -11.26
C ARG A 121 8.34 36.56 -9.81
N ILE A 122 7.98 37.37 -8.82
CA ILE A 122 8.00 36.95 -7.40
C ILE A 122 7.08 35.73 -7.17
N ILE A 123 5.84 35.75 -7.68
CA ILE A 123 4.91 34.62 -7.54
C ILE A 123 5.46 33.39 -8.28
N PHE A 124 6.05 33.58 -9.46
CA PHE A 124 6.73 32.51 -10.20
C PHE A 124 7.88 31.90 -9.39
N PHE A 125 8.75 32.73 -8.81
CA PHE A 125 9.86 32.28 -7.97
C PHE A 125 9.38 31.48 -6.76
N LEU A 126 8.37 31.99 -6.05
CA LEU A 126 7.78 31.26 -4.92
C LEU A 126 7.20 29.93 -5.36
N SER A 127 6.50 29.90 -6.49
CA SER A 127 5.90 28.68 -7.03
C SER A 127 6.95 27.65 -7.42
N VAL A 128 8.07 28.07 -8.03
CA VAL A 128 9.22 27.17 -8.28
C VAL A 128 9.77 26.60 -6.98
N LEU A 129 9.97 27.42 -5.94
CA LEU A 129 10.47 26.94 -4.65
C LEU A 129 9.53 25.89 -4.03
N TYR A 130 8.22 26.13 -4.06
CA TYR A 130 7.23 25.16 -3.59
C TYR A 130 7.17 23.90 -4.45
N THR A 131 7.31 24.02 -5.77
CA THR A 131 7.42 22.86 -6.68
C THR A 131 8.64 22.01 -6.35
N LEU A 132 9.81 22.62 -6.09
CA LEU A 132 11.03 21.90 -5.71
C LEU A 132 10.90 21.21 -4.35
N ALA A 133 10.36 21.91 -3.36
CA ALA A 133 10.05 21.31 -2.05
C ALA A 133 9.04 20.16 -2.20
N GLY A 134 8.00 20.37 -3.02
CA GLY A 134 6.99 19.38 -3.39
C GLY A 134 7.61 18.13 -4.03
N CYS A 135 8.51 18.28 -5.01
CA CYS A 135 9.25 17.18 -5.62
C CYS A 135 10.02 16.36 -4.57
N GLY A 136 10.77 17.03 -3.68
CA GLY A 136 11.56 16.37 -2.64
C GLY A 136 10.69 15.58 -1.66
N ILE A 137 9.63 16.22 -1.14
CA ILE A 137 8.67 15.58 -0.21
C ILE A 137 7.91 14.46 -0.92
N PHE A 138 7.52 14.64 -2.18
CA PHE A 138 6.81 13.63 -2.97
C PHE A 138 7.67 12.39 -3.21
N MET A 139 8.93 12.56 -3.63
CA MET A 139 9.86 11.44 -3.77
C MET A 139 10.06 10.70 -2.44
N TRP A 140 10.29 11.43 -1.34
CA TRP A 140 10.40 10.84 -0.01
C TRP A 140 9.14 10.06 0.40
N SER A 141 7.96 10.65 0.16
CA SER A 141 6.67 10.03 0.49
C SER A 141 6.43 8.78 -0.36
N MET A 142 6.81 8.81 -1.65
CA MET A 142 6.75 7.64 -2.52
C MET A 142 7.65 6.50 -2.03
N PHE A 143 8.88 6.79 -1.57
CA PHE A 143 9.73 5.77 -0.94
C PHE A 143 9.09 5.16 0.30
N LYS A 144 8.43 5.98 1.13
CA LYS A 144 7.69 5.49 2.31
C LYS A 144 6.48 4.64 1.92
N THR A 145 5.71 5.07 0.93
CA THR A 145 4.57 4.30 0.40
C THR A 145 5.02 2.96 -0.16
N GLN A 146 6.11 2.94 -0.93
CA GLN A 146 6.69 1.70 -1.45
C GLN A 146 7.20 0.79 -0.32
N GLY A 147 7.88 1.35 0.68
CA GLY A 147 8.32 0.58 1.85
C GLY A 147 7.14 -0.06 2.59
N SER A 148 6.09 0.70 2.89
CA SER A 148 4.88 0.15 3.54
C SER A 148 4.14 -0.87 2.68
N MET A 149 4.14 -0.71 1.36
CA MET A 149 3.58 -1.70 0.44
C MET A 149 4.44 -2.97 0.37
N GLN A 150 5.76 -2.84 0.44
CA GLN A 150 6.68 -3.97 0.50
C GLN A 150 6.53 -4.72 1.83
N ASP A 151 6.50 -4.01 2.96
CA ASP A 151 6.27 -4.62 4.28
C ASP A 151 4.93 -5.39 4.28
N PHE A 152 3.89 -4.84 3.64
CA PHE A 152 2.59 -5.51 3.51
C PHE A 152 2.70 -6.79 2.67
N TYR A 153 3.41 -6.71 1.55
CA TYR A 153 3.67 -7.85 0.67
C TYR A 153 4.48 -8.93 1.40
N GLU A 154 5.57 -8.57 2.09
CA GLU A 154 6.40 -9.50 2.86
C GLU A 154 5.58 -10.20 3.95
N TYR A 155 4.76 -9.49 4.72
CA TYR A 155 3.89 -10.13 5.71
C TYR A 155 2.81 -11.02 5.07
N ALA A 156 2.24 -10.62 3.93
CA ALA A 156 1.30 -11.46 3.20
C ALA A 156 1.97 -12.72 2.63
N GLU A 157 3.22 -12.59 2.18
CA GLU A 157 4.07 -13.69 1.70
C GLU A 157 4.48 -14.63 2.84
N ASP A 158 4.86 -14.12 4.01
CA ASP A 158 5.17 -14.93 5.19
C ASP A 158 3.94 -15.75 5.64
N VAL A 159 2.75 -15.11 5.66
CA VAL A 159 1.48 -15.80 5.92
C VAL A 159 1.23 -16.87 4.87
N ARG A 160 1.37 -16.53 3.58
CA ARG A 160 1.21 -17.47 2.46
C ARG A 160 2.18 -18.66 2.59
N ASP A 161 3.46 -18.42 2.85
CA ASP A 161 4.48 -19.46 2.90
C ASP A 161 4.25 -20.39 4.10
N GLY A 162 3.76 -19.86 5.23
CA GLY A 162 3.25 -20.66 6.33
C GLY A 162 2.11 -21.60 5.89
N PHE A 163 1.12 -21.07 5.17
CA PHE A 163 -0.01 -21.85 4.67
C PHE A 163 0.33 -22.82 3.53
N ILE A 164 1.28 -22.49 2.65
CA ILE A 164 1.69 -23.36 1.54
C ILE A 164 2.41 -24.61 2.06
N GLN A 165 3.19 -24.49 3.14
CA GLN A 165 3.91 -25.64 3.70
C GLN A 165 2.99 -26.58 4.50
N LEU A 166 1.88 -26.06 5.04
CA LEU A 166 0.97 -26.80 5.91
C LEU A 166 0.35 -28.07 5.29
N PRO A 167 -0.19 -28.08 4.05
CA PRO A 167 -0.70 -29.30 3.43
C PRO A 167 0.34 -30.42 3.37
N SER A 168 1.59 -30.10 3.02
CA SER A 168 2.65 -31.11 2.97
C SER A 168 3.01 -31.64 4.36
N GLY A 169 2.96 -30.78 5.39
CA GLY A 169 3.11 -31.19 6.79
C GLY A 169 1.97 -32.09 7.26
N ILE A 170 0.73 -31.80 6.86
CA ILE A 170 -0.45 -32.62 7.15
C ILE A 170 -0.34 -33.98 6.45
N ASP A 171 0.02 -34.01 5.18
CA ASP A 171 0.21 -35.28 4.45
C ASP A 171 1.30 -36.14 5.09
N SER A 172 2.42 -35.53 5.54
CA SER A 172 3.47 -36.21 6.30
C SER A 172 2.95 -36.74 7.63
N THR A 173 2.17 -35.94 8.35
CA THR A 173 1.56 -36.29 9.64
C THR A 173 0.52 -37.42 9.50
N LEU A 174 -0.28 -37.41 8.44
CA LEU A 174 -1.24 -38.48 8.12
C LEU A 174 -0.52 -39.79 7.78
N ALA A 175 0.57 -39.72 7.00
CA ALA A 175 1.41 -40.86 6.67
C ALA A 175 2.13 -41.44 7.91
N SER A 176 2.65 -40.58 8.79
CA SER A 176 3.28 -41.03 10.04
C SER A 176 2.25 -41.56 11.04
N SER A 177 1.02 -41.03 11.08
CA SER A 177 -0.11 -41.60 11.85
C SER A 177 -0.43 -43.03 11.41
N ALA A 178 -0.50 -43.28 10.09
CA ALA A 178 -0.72 -44.64 9.58
C ALA A 178 0.42 -45.59 9.96
N THR A 179 1.66 -45.10 9.92
CA THR A 179 2.86 -45.86 10.30
C THR A 179 2.88 -46.16 11.81
N LEU A 180 2.32 -45.28 12.64
CA LEU A 180 2.22 -45.41 14.09
C LEU A 180 1.26 -46.54 14.53
N GLN A 181 0.25 -46.89 13.73
CA GLN A 181 -0.79 -47.86 14.13
C GLN A 181 -0.25 -49.27 14.36
N THR A 182 0.73 -49.73 13.58
CA THR A 182 1.29 -51.09 13.73
C THR A 182 2.08 -51.21 15.05
N PRO A 183 3.11 -50.38 15.33
CA PRO A 183 3.82 -50.43 16.61
C PRO A 183 2.92 -50.16 17.82
N LYS A 184 1.90 -49.30 17.67
CA LYS A 184 0.87 -49.08 18.70
C LYS A 184 0.14 -50.38 19.02
N THR A 185 -0.37 -51.08 18.01
CA THR A 185 -1.14 -52.32 18.20
C THR A 185 -0.28 -53.44 18.78
N ASP A 186 0.97 -53.56 18.33
CA ASP A 186 1.93 -54.53 18.85
C ASP A 186 2.25 -54.26 20.33
N MET A 187 2.50 -53.00 20.69
CA MET A 187 2.69 -52.59 22.08
C MET A 187 1.43 -52.86 22.93
N GLU A 188 0.24 -52.49 22.47
CA GLU A 188 -1.02 -52.72 23.21
C GLU A 188 -1.29 -54.21 23.44
N THR A 189 -0.93 -55.04 22.45
CA THR A 189 -0.99 -56.51 22.56
C THR A 189 -0.01 -57.01 23.61
N ALA A 190 1.25 -56.54 23.57
CA ALA A 190 2.27 -56.87 24.55
C ALA A 190 1.89 -56.45 25.98
N LEU A 191 1.21 -55.32 26.15
CA LEU A 191 0.73 -54.80 27.43
C LEU A 191 -0.48 -55.55 28.01
N THR A 192 -1.19 -56.36 27.22
CA THR A 192 -2.46 -57.00 27.64
C THR A 192 -2.29 -57.98 28.80
N ASN A 193 -1.12 -58.58 28.98
CA ASN A 193 -0.80 -59.46 30.10
C ASN A 193 0.43 -59.02 30.89
N PHE A 194 0.82 -57.75 30.77
CA PHE A 194 2.01 -57.22 31.43
C PHE A 194 1.87 -57.32 32.95
N CYS A 195 2.72 -58.14 33.57
CA CYS A 195 2.77 -58.37 35.02
C CYS A 195 1.43 -58.87 35.63
N ALA A 196 0.65 -59.64 34.87
CA ALA A 196 -0.64 -60.15 35.33
C ALA A 196 -0.45 -61.09 36.54
N GLY A 197 -0.97 -60.67 37.71
CA GLY A 197 -0.99 -61.49 38.93
C GLY A 197 0.10 -61.17 39.96
N HIS A 198 0.89 -60.10 39.79
CA HIS A 198 1.87 -59.64 40.78
C HIS A 198 1.58 -58.20 41.20
N ASN A 199 1.00 -58.05 42.41
CA ASN A 199 0.49 -56.77 42.91
C ASN A 199 1.45 -56.03 43.88
N GLY A 200 2.69 -56.50 44.04
CA GLY A 200 3.45 -56.23 45.26
C GLY A 200 4.58 -55.21 45.16
N ASP A 201 5.45 -55.36 44.15
CA ASP A 201 6.76 -54.72 44.22
C ASP A 201 6.81 -53.44 43.38
N LEU A 202 7.17 -52.34 44.05
CA LEU A 202 7.41 -51.06 43.40
C LEU A 202 8.80 -51.06 42.78
N VAL A 203 8.90 -50.72 41.50
CA VAL A 203 10.17 -50.46 40.82
C VAL A 203 10.33 -48.95 40.72
N ASN A 204 11.36 -48.40 41.37
CA ASN A 204 11.57 -46.95 41.49
C ASN A 204 10.35 -46.18 42.04
N GLY A 205 9.58 -46.79 42.94
CA GLY A 205 8.39 -46.19 43.53
C GLY A 205 7.13 -46.22 42.64
N MET A 206 7.21 -46.81 41.44
CA MET A 206 6.08 -47.00 40.54
C MET A 206 5.64 -48.47 40.51
N ASN A 207 4.34 -48.71 40.40
CA ASN A 207 3.80 -50.05 40.15
C ASN A 207 3.89 -50.32 38.63
N PRO A 208 4.70 -51.29 38.16
CA PRO A 208 4.86 -51.57 36.73
C PRO A 208 3.54 -51.91 36.05
N GLN A 209 2.68 -52.72 36.69
CA GLN A 209 1.37 -53.08 36.16
C GLN A 209 0.47 -51.84 36.00
N GLY A 210 0.49 -50.92 36.97
CA GLY A 210 -0.26 -49.67 36.91
C GLY A 210 0.22 -48.74 35.79
N LEU A 211 1.54 -48.64 35.60
CA LEU A 211 2.14 -47.84 34.54
C LEU A 211 1.85 -48.44 33.16
N GLY A 212 2.01 -49.75 32.99
CA GLY A 212 1.68 -50.46 31.74
C GLY A 212 0.19 -50.36 31.39
N ALA A 213 -0.70 -50.45 32.38
CA ALA A 213 -2.13 -50.21 32.16
C ALA A 213 -2.42 -48.76 31.75
N SER A 214 -1.77 -47.78 32.39
CA SER A 214 -1.92 -46.36 32.05
C SER A 214 -1.40 -46.05 30.64
N LEU A 215 -0.24 -46.61 30.27
CA LEU A 215 0.34 -46.49 28.93
C LEU A 215 -0.58 -47.10 27.88
N LYS A 216 -1.12 -48.31 28.13
CA LYS A 216 -2.10 -48.95 27.24
C LYS A 216 -3.37 -48.11 27.08
N THR A 217 -3.92 -47.59 28.17
CA THR A 217 -5.12 -46.74 28.09
C THR A 217 -4.81 -45.44 27.35
N ALA A 218 -3.65 -44.82 27.58
CA ALA A 218 -3.27 -43.59 26.90
C ALA A 218 -2.99 -43.80 25.40
N SER A 219 -2.36 -44.92 25.00
CA SER A 219 -2.10 -45.21 23.58
C SER A 219 -3.39 -45.44 22.80
N GLN A 220 -4.39 -46.07 23.42
CA GLN A 220 -5.70 -46.30 22.83
C GLN A 220 -6.42 -44.99 22.47
N ILE A 221 -6.09 -43.89 23.17
CA ILE A 221 -6.68 -42.58 22.92
C ILE A 221 -6.08 -41.93 21.67
N ILE A 222 -4.86 -42.29 21.22
CA ILE A 222 -4.28 -41.73 19.97
C ILE A 222 -5.15 -42.20 18.79
N PRO A 223 -5.99 -41.35 18.17
CA PRO A 223 -6.74 -41.75 17.00
C PRO A 223 -5.81 -41.99 15.81
N ASP A 224 -6.22 -42.83 14.85
CA ASP A 224 -5.67 -42.73 13.50
C ASP A 224 -6.25 -41.47 12.85
N LEU A 225 -5.38 -40.52 12.52
CA LEU A 225 -5.80 -39.28 11.86
C LEU A 225 -6.48 -39.54 10.51
N ASN A 226 -6.23 -40.69 9.87
CA ASN A 226 -6.92 -41.07 8.63
C ASN A 226 -8.39 -41.44 8.84
N ASP A 227 -8.77 -41.88 10.05
CA ASP A 227 -10.15 -42.22 10.39
C ASP A 227 -10.97 -40.97 10.80
N ASP A 228 -10.29 -39.89 11.17
CA ASP A 228 -10.92 -38.65 11.59
C ASP A 228 -11.18 -37.73 10.38
N THR A 229 -12.45 -37.70 9.94
CA THR A 229 -12.92 -36.86 8.82
C THR A 229 -12.69 -35.35 9.00
N SER A 230 -12.40 -34.89 10.22
CA SER A 230 -12.10 -33.48 10.46
C SER A 230 -10.78 -33.07 9.78
N TRP A 231 -9.77 -33.95 9.77
CA TRP A 231 -8.47 -33.69 9.14
C TRP A 231 -8.53 -33.61 7.61
N SER A 232 -9.37 -34.43 6.97
CA SER A 232 -9.55 -34.35 5.52
C SER A 232 -10.33 -33.09 5.10
N THR A 233 -11.36 -32.73 5.86
CA THR A 233 -12.11 -31.47 5.67
C THR A 233 -11.19 -30.26 5.86
N TYR A 234 -10.27 -30.37 6.82
CA TYR A 234 -9.29 -29.34 7.12
C TYR A 234 -8.24 -29.19 6.01
N ASN A 235 -7.67 -30.28 5.52
CA ASN A 235 -6.73 -30.25 4.40
C ASN A 235 -7.36 -29.63 3.14
N ALA A 236 -8.64 -29.94 2.88
CA ALA A 236 -9.40 -29.32 1.80
C ALA A 236 -9.58 -27.80 2.00
N SER A 237 -9.84 -27.37 3.24
CA SER A 237 -9.96 -25.95 3.60
C SER A 237 -8.63 -25.22 3.41
N LEU A 238 -7.51 -25.78 3.87
CA LEU A 238 -6.18 -25.21 3.68
C LEU A 238 -5.76 -25.12 2.22
N THR A 239 -6.14 -26.11 1.40
CA THR A 239 -5.92 -26.06 -0.04
C THR A 239 -6.67 -24.87 -0.66
N GLY A 240 -7.95 -24.68 -0.30
CA GLY A 240 -8.71 -23.52 -0.75
C GLY A 240 -8.14 -22.18 -0.25
N MET A 241 -7.63 -22.14 0.98
CA MET A 241 -6.91 -20.97 1.50
C MET A 241 -5.67 -20.64 0.70
N ASN A 242 -4.88 -21.66 0.36
CA ASN A 242 -3.67 -21.50 -0.44
C ASN A 242 -3.98 -20.93 -1.82
N GLU A 243 -5.04 -21.40 -2.48
CA GLU A 243 -5.47 -20.82 -3.76
C GLU A 243 -5.83 -19.34 -3.63
N VAL A 244 -6.61 -18.97 -2.60
CA VAL A 244 -7.00 -17.56 -2.36
C VAL A 244 -5.80 -16.68 -1.99
N LEU A 245 -4.87 -17.20 -1.18
CA LEU A 245 -3.65 -16.48 -0.78
C LEU A 245 -2.68 -16.35 -1.96
N GLU A 246 -2.52 -17.38 -2.78
CA GLU A 246 -1.70 -17.34 -3.99
C GLU A 246 -2.23 -16.29 -4.97
N ASP A 247 -3.54 -16.28 -5.23
CA ASP A 247 -4.18 -15.27 -6.08
C ASP A 247 -4.01 -13.86 -5.50
N SER A 248 -4.17 -13.70 -4.19
CA SER A 248 -4.02 -12.42 -3.50
C SER A 248 -2.58 -11.90 -3.55
N VAL A 249 -1.59 -12.75 -3.25
CA VAL A 249 -0.17 -12.37 -3.28
C VAL A 249 0.30 -12.15 -4.72
N SER A 250 -0.18 -12.95 -5.68
CA SER A 250 0.05 -12.76 -7.11
C SER A 250 -0.49 -11.40 -7.58
N PHE A 251 -1.69 -11.02 -7.15
CA PHE A 251 -2.23 -9.68 -7.39
C PHE A 251 -1.33 -8.59 -6.77
N LEU A 252 -0.73 -8.83 -5.60
CA LEU A 252 0.17 -7.87 -4.94
C LEU A 252 1.60 -7.88 -5.51
N SER A 253 1.95 -8.80 -6.41
CA SER A 253 3.31 -8.92 -6.98
C SER A 253 3.80 -7.69 -7.77
N PHE A 254 2.92 -6.75 -8.10
CA PHE A 254 3.35 -5.44 -8.63
C PHE A 254 4.01 -4.54 -7.57
N LEU A 255 3.80 -4.84 -6.29
CA LEU A 255 4.38 -4.17 -5.12
C LEU A 255 5.74 -4.73 -4.72
N ASP A 256 5.99 -6.02 -5.01
CA ASP A 256 7.17 -6.82 -4.60
C ASP A 256 8.54 -6.15 -4.83
N SER A 257 8.69 -5.29 -5.85
CA SER A 257 10.00 -4.68 -6.10
C SER A 257 9.98 -3.18 -6.40
N PRO A 258 10.82 -2.37 -5.70
CA PRO A 258 11.06 -0.98 -6.07
C PRO A 258 11.76 -0.84 -7.43
N LYS A 259 12.24 -1.95 -8.01
CA LYS A 259 12.84 -1.97 -9.35
C LYS A 259 11.80 -1.99 -10.47
N LYS A 260 10.51 -2.12 -10.15
CA LYS A 260 9.46 -2.11 -11.18
C LYS A 260 9.45 -0.75 -11.88
N PHE A 261 9.29 -0.80 -13.19
CA PHE A 261 9.39 0.37 -14.08
C PHE A 261 8.44 1.51 -13.68
N TRP A 262 7.28 1.19 -13.09
CA TRP A 262 6.29 2.19 -12.67
C TRP A 262 6.83 3.09 -11.55
N PHE A 263 7.52 2.55 -10.55
CA PHE A 263 8.06 3.30 -9.41
C PHE A 263 9.21 4.21 -9.85
N LEU A 264 10.17 3.65 -10.61
CA LEU A 264 11.26 4.42 -11.21
C LEU A 264 10.75 5.49 -12.17
N GLY A 265 9.68 5.19 -12.92
CA GLY A 265 9.00 6.14 -13.80
C GLY A 265 8.44 7.33 -13.02
N ILE A 266 7.71 7.10 -11.92
CA ILE A 266 7.13 8.18 -11.10
C ILE A 266 8.22 9.05 -10.46
N ILE A 267 9.25 8.44 -9.88
CA ILE A 267 10.39 9.19 -9.30
C ILE A 267 11.14 9.96 -10.38
N GLY A 268 11.38 9.34 -11.54
CA GLY A 268 11.99 9.97 -12.70
C GLY A 268 11.20 11.17 -13.20
N CYS A 269 9.86 11.07 -13.27
CA CYS A 269 8.97 12.17 -13.60
C CYS A 269 9.06 13.30 -12.57
N ALA A 270 9.03 13.00 -11.26
CA ALA A 270 9.17 14.01 -10.21
C ALA A 270 10.53 14.73 -10.26
N GLY A 271 11.62 13.98 -10.48
CA GLY A 271 12.96 14.54 -10.70
C GLY A 271 13.03 15.40 -11.97
N GLY A 272 12.41 14.94 -13.06
CA GLY A 272 12.30 15.68 -14.31
C GLY A 272 11.54 17.01 -14.15
N ILE A 273 10.45 17.01 -13.39
CA ILE A 273 9.72 18.24 -13.02
C ILE A 273 10.63 19.19 -12.26
N GLY A 274 11.40 18.70 -11.29
CA GLY A 274 12.33 19.52 -10.51
C GLY A 274 13.43 20.15 -11.37
N LEU A 275 14.05 19.37 -12.26
CA LEU A 275 15.09 19.86 -13.17
C LEU A 275 14.54 20.90 -14.16
N LEU A 276 13.36 20.65 -14.73
CA LEU A 276 12.71 21.62 -15.62
C LEU A 276 12.31 22.89 -14.85
N ALA A 277 11.82 22.79 -13.62
CA ALA A 277 11.52 23.96 -12.80
C ALA A 277 12.76 24.82 -12.52
N LEU A 278 13.92 24.19 -12.24
CA LEU A 278 15.21 24.89 -12.11
C LEU A 278 15.67 25.52 -13.42
N PHE A 279 15.45 24.85 -14.56
CA PHE A 279 15.74 25.43 -15.86
C PHE A 279 14.87 26.68 -16.14
N LEU A 280 13.56 26.58 -15.92
CA LEU A 280 12.64 27.70 -16.06
C LEU A 280 12.96 28.85 -15.11
N LEU A 281 13.42 28.54 -13.89
CA LEU A 281 13.92 29.51 -12.92
C LEU A 281 15.14 30.28 -13.44
N SER A 282 16.10 29.56 -14.02
CA SER A 282 17.28 30.15 -14.65
C SER A 282 16.89 31.08 -15.80
N CYS A 283 15.94 30.68 -16.66
CA CYS A 283 15.40 31.52 -17.73
C CYS A 283 14.73 32.78 -17.18
N ALA A 284 13.88 32.65 -16.15
CA ALA A 284 13.22 33.80 -15.52
C ALA A 284 14.21 34.76 -14.85
N TRP A 285 15.26 34.23 -14.23
CA TRP A 285 16.33 35.03 -13.63
C TRP A 285 17.13 35.80 -14.68
N ASN A 286 17.54 35.14 -15.76
CA ASN A 286 18.28 35.77 -16.86
C ASN A 286 17.44 36.86 -17.55
N SER A 287 16.17 36.54 -17.84
CA SER A 287 15.19 37.52 -18.34
C SER A 287 15.04 38.73 -17.41
N GLY A 288 15.18 38.54 -16.09
CA GLY A 288 15.17 39.62 -15.12
C GLY A 288 16.40 40.51 -15.15
N ARG A 289 17.58 39.92 -15.38
CA ARG A 289 18.88 40.62 -15.39
C ARG A 289 19.11 41.44 -16.65
N GLU A 290 18.65 40.93 -17.79
CA GLU A 290 18.92 41.52 -19.11
C GLU A 290 18.03 42.73 -19.44
N GLY A 291 16.99 42.99 -18.64
CA GLY A 291 16.14 44.17 -18.79
C GLY A 291 15.06 44.01 -19.88
N TYR A 292 14.84 45.08 -20.65
CA TYR A 292 13.81 45.15 -21.69
C TYR A 292 14.41 44.83 -23.06
N GLU A 293 13.59 44.23 -23.94
CA GLU A 293 13.96 43.97 -25.33
C GLU A 293 13.20 44.95 -26.24
N PHE A 294 13.92 45.62 -27.15
CA PHE A 294 13.30 46.48 -28.16
C PHE A 294 12.72 45.62 -29.29
N ASN A 295 11.49 45.92 -29.69
CA ASN A 295 10.83 45.19 -30.77
C ASN A 295 11.60 45.37 -32.10
N GLY A 296 12.13 44.27 -32.66
CA GLY A 296 12.91 44.27 -33.91
C GLY A 296 14.36 43.79 -33.79
N GLU A 297 14.92 43.71 -32.57
CA GLU A 297 16.27 43.17 -32.32
C GLU A 297 16.29 41.69 -31.96
N SER A 298 15.16 40.98 -32.10
CA SER A 298 15.03 39.60 -31.62
C SER A 298 15.91 38.65 -32.42
N ILE A 299 17.17 38.50 -31.99
CA ILE A 299 17.96 37.33 -32.30
C ILE A 299 17.20 36.18 -31.65
N THR A 300 16.63 35.30 -32.47
CA THR A 300 16.02 34.07 -31.99
C THR A 300 17.10 33.21 -31.35
N ASP A 301 17.30 33.40 -30.04
CA ASP A 301 18.22 32.58 -29.28
C ASP A 301 17.71 31.14 -29.28
N CYS A 302 18.60 30.17 -29.53
CA CYS A 302 18.28 28.74 -29.48
C CYS A 302 17.59 28.34 -28.17
N SER A 303 17.89 29.06 -27.07
CA SER A 303 17.25 28.91 -25.77
C SER A 303 15.75 29.21 -25.79
N SER A 304 15.33 30.27 -26.50
CA SER A 304 13.91 30.66 -26.62
C SER A 304 13.12 29.64 -27.44
N ILE A 305 13.73 29.11 -28.51
CA ILE A 305 13.13 28.04 -29.31
C ILE A 305 12.98 26.78 -28.46
N PHE A 306 14.04 26.33 -27.79
CA PHE A 306 13.99 25.15 -26.92
C PHE A 306 12.98 25.29 -25.79
N LEU A 307 12.93 26.46 -25.15
CA LEU A 307 12.00 26.77 -24.06
C LEU A 307 10.54 26.59 -24.51
N ASN A 308 10.17 27.18 -25.64
CA ASN A 308 8.79 27.19 -26.13
C ASN A 308 8.35 25.86 -26.77
N TRP A 309 9.24 25.19 -27.50
CA TRP A 309 8.90 24.00 -28.28
C TRP A 309 9.15 22.68 -27.54
N ALA A 310 10.07 22.65 -26.56
CA ALA A 310 10.41 21.43 -25.84
C ALA A 310 10.15 21.54 -24.34
N ALA A 311 10.76 22.52 -23.65
CA ALA A 311 10.75 22.55 -22.19
C ALA A 311 9.35 22.80 -21.60
N ILE A 312 8.62 23.79 -22.09
CA ILE A 312 7.27 24.13 -21.59
C ILE A 312 6.25 23.01 -21.91
N PRO A 313 6.16 22.47 -23.14
CA PRO A 313 5.27 21.35 -23.43
C PRO A 313 5.57 20.09 -22.59
N LEU A 314 6.87 19.75 -22.44
CA LEU A 314 7.28 18.62 -21.60
C LEU A 314 6.91 18.85 -20.13
N PHE A 315 7.17 20.05 -19.61
CA PHE A 315 6.78 20.40 -18.24
C PHE A 315 5.26 20.32 -18.06
N ALA A 316 4.47 20.83 -19.01
CA ALA A 316 3.01 20.75 -18.96
C ALA A 316 2.51 19.29 -18.98
N LEU A 317 3.10 18.42 -19.79
CA LEU A 317 2.79 17.00 -19.82
C LEU A 317 3.12 16.32 -18.49
N LEU A 318 4.28 16.62 -17.90
CA LEU A 318 4.66 16.07 -16.60
C LEU A 318 3.74 16.55 -15.47
N ILE A 319 3.30 17.81 -15.49
CA ILE A 319 2.31 18.33 -14.53
C ILE A 319 0.94 17.67 -14.71
N ALA A 320 0.50 17.40 -15.95
CA ALA A 320 -0.70 16.62 -16.20
C ALA A 320 -0.57 15.18 -15.67
N GLY A 321 0.60 14.55 -15.85
CA GLY A 321 0.93 13.26 -15.23
C GLY A 321 0.91 13.32 -13.70
N ALA A 322 1.42 14.38 -13.09
CA ALA A 322 1.38 14.57 -11.64
C ALA A 322 -0.07 14.69 -11.12
N TRP A 323 -0.96 15.38 -11.83
CA TRP A 323 -2.40 15.41 -11.51
C TRP A 323 -3.02 14.02 -11.54
N PHE A 324 -2.72 13.23 -12.59
CA PHE A 324 -3.19 11.87 -12.72
C PHE A 324 -2.72 10.97 -11.56
N VAL A 325 -1.41 10.96 -11.28
CA VAL A 325 -0.84 10.16 -10.17
C VAL A 325 -1.43 10.58 -8.83
N THR A 326 -1.57 11.89 -8.59
CA THR A 326 -2.19 12.42 -7.36
C THR A 326 -3.64 11.95 -7.21
N ALA A 327 -4.40 11.91 -8.30
CA ALA A 327 -5.79 11.42 -8.29
C ALA A 327 -5.88 9.91 -8.02
N VAL A 328 -4.97 9.11 -8.59
CA VAL A 328 -4.85 7.67 -8.28
C VAL A 328 -4.56 7.47 -6.80
N VAL A 329 -3.51 8.11 -6.29
CA VAL A 329 -3.10 8.00 -4.87
C VAL A 329 -4.22 8.42 -3.92
N PHE A 330 -4.94 9.49 -4.24
CA PHE A 330 -6.09 9.93 -3.44
C PHE A 330 -7.20 8.88 -3.39
N THR A 331 -7.51 8.28 -4.55
CA THR A 331 -8.56 7.27 -4.68
C THR A 331 -8.17 5.99 -3.95
N SER A 332 -6.92 5.55 -4.07
CA SER A 332 -6.35 4.42 -3.32
C SER A 332 -6.35 4.69 -1.81
N GLY A 333 -5.95 5.88 -1.38
CA GLY A 333 -6.01 6.28 0.03
C GLY A 333 -7.44 6.29 0.58
N ALA A 334 -8.41 6.71 -0.24
CA ALA A 334 -9.82 6.66 0.15
C ALA A 334 -10.35 5.21 0.24
N ALA A 335 -9.99 4.33 -0.70
CA ALA A 335 -10.33 2.90 -0.61
C ALA A 335 -9.68 2.24 0.63
N ASN A 336 -8.40 2.56 0.92
CA ASN A 336 -7.73 2.09 2.13
C ASN A 336 -8.42 2.60 3.40
N ALA A 337 -8.89 3.84 3.39
CA ALA A 337 -9.64 4.40 4.50
C ALA A 337 -11.00 3.73 4.69
N ASP A 338 -11.67 3.33 3.60
CA ASP A 338 -12.91 2.53 3.65
C ASP A 338 -12.66 1.18 4.31
N PHE A 339 -11.60 0.48 3.91
CA PHE A 339 -11.13 -0.76 4.54
C PHE A 339 -10.86 -0.57 6.04
N CYS A 340 -9.96 0.35 6.37
CA CYS A 340 -9.48 0.53 7.74
C CYS A 340 -10.53 1.10 8.68
N TYR A 341 -11.39 2.01 8.20
CA TYR A 341 -12.45 2.55 9.04
C TYR A 341 -13.43 1.44 9.45
N SER A 342 -13.85 0.62 8.49
CA SER A 342 -14.74 -0.50 8.76
C SER A 342 -14.07 -1.54 9.66
N GLU A 343 -12.79 -1.87 9.40
CA GLU A 343 -12.07 -2.89 10.17
C GLU A 343 -11.83 -2.45 11.61
N ILE A 344 -11.35 -1.22 11.84
CA ILE A 344 -11.12 -0.71 13.20
C ILE A 344 -12.44 -0.54 13.97
N SER A 345 -13.54 -0.21 13.28
CA SER A 345 -14.82 0.04 13.94
C SER A 345 -15.64 -1.21 14.21
N THR A 346 -15.50 -2.25 13.39
CA THR A 346 -16.35 -3.44 13.46
C THR A 346 -15.58 -4.76 13.58
N GLY A 347 -14.30 -4.82 13.21
CA GLY A 347 -13.53 -6.07 13.11
C GLY A 347 -13.95 -6.99 11.95
N ASN A 348 -14.91 -6.56 11.12
CA ASN A 348 -15.63 -7.47 10.22
C ASN A 348 -15.34 -7.25 8.73
N THR A 349 -14.40 -6.41 8.35
CA THR A 349 -14.17 -6.09 6.93
C THR A 349 -13.45 -7.22 6.24
N VAL A 350 -12.38 -7.72 6.86
CA VAL A 350 -11.67 -8.90 6.34
C VAL A 350 -12.60 -10.11 6.30
N LEU A 351 -13.40 -10.32 7.35
CA LEU A 351 -14.43 -11.36 7.38
C LEU A 351 -15.52 -11.16 6.32
N GLY A 352 -15.87 -9.92 6.00
CA GLY A 352 -16.76 -9.59 4.90
C GLY A 352 -16.17 -9.96 3.54
N PHE A 353 -14.85 -9.84 3.35
CA PHE A 353 -14.19 -10.37 2.15
C PHE A 353 -14.30 -11.89 2.08
N VAL A 354 -13.99 -12.59 3.16
CA VAL A 354 -14.10 -14.06 3.24
C VAL A 354 -15.53 -14.52 2.92
N LYS A 355 -16.53 -13.84 3.48
CA LYS A 355 -17.94 -14.09 3.20
C LYS A 355 -18.31 -13.87 1.73
N ASN A 356 -17.83 -12.80 1.12
CA ASN A 356 -18.10 -12.49 -0.28
C ASN A 356 -17.37 -13.42 -1.27
N LEU A 357 -16.29 -14.08 -0.83
CA LEU A 357 -15.65 -15.18 -1.56
C LEU A 357 -16.47 -16.49 -1.51
N GLY A 358 -17.54 -16.55 -0.72
CA GLY A 358 -18.47 -17.67 -0.65
C GLY A 358 -18.31 -18.57 0.58
N TYR A 359 -17.44 -18.19 1.52
CA TYR A 359 -17.25 -18.91 2.78
C TYR A 359 -18.26 -18.43 3.82
N ASP A 360 -19.14 -19.31 4.28
CA ASP A 360 -20.11 -18.96 5.31
C ASP A 360 -19.45 -18.76 6.68
N GLU A 361 -20.18 -18.12 7.61
CA GLU A 361 -19.71 -17.85 8.98
C GLU A 361 -19.45 -19.13 9.80
N THR A 362 -19.93 -20.28 9.32
CA THR A 362 -19.70 -21.60 9.95
C THR A 362 -18.52 -22.36 9.35
N SER A 363 -17.93 -21.84 8.27
CA SER A 363 -16.83 -22.50 7.58
C SER A 363 -15.55 -22.38 8.39
N SER A 364 -14.74 -23.44 8.40
CA SER A 364 -13.48 -23.47 9.14
C SER A 364 -12.54 -22.32 8.73
N PHE A 365 -12.56 -21.93 7.46
CA PHE A 365 -11.76 -20.79 6.98
C PHE A 365 -12.21 -19.45 7.54
N TYR A 366 -13.53 -19.20 7.61
CA TYR A 366 -14.06 -17.98 8.19
C TYR A 366 -13.70 -17.88 9.68
N LEU A 367 -13.98 -18.94 10.45
CA LEU A 367 -13.67 -18.99 11.88
C LEU A 367 -12.18 -18.83 12.14
N MET A 368 -11.35 -19.49 11.33
CA MET A 368 -9.89 -19.37 11.47
C MET A 368 -9.40 -17.94 11.21
N THR A 369 -9.94 -17.29 10.18
CA THR A 369 -9.61 -15.90 9.86
C THR A 369 -10.05 -14.95 10.97
N ASP A 370 -11.24 -15.19 11.54
CA ASP A 370 -11.79 -14.41 12.67
C ASP A 370 -10.88 -14.48 13.89
N ASP A 371 -10.50 -15.69 14.29
CA ASP A 371 -9.63 -15.91 15.44
C ASP A 371 -8.26 -15.23 15.27
N TYR A 372 -7.61 -15.38 14.11
CA TYR A 372 -6.31 -14.73 13.87
C TYR A 372 -6.40 -13.21 13.85
N LEU A 373 -7.47 -12.64 13.29
CA LEU A 373 -7.70 -11.19 13.30
C LEU A 373 -7.90 -10.66 14.71
N HIS A 374 -8.63 -11.41 15.54
CA HIS A 374 -9.00 -11.02 16.90
C HIS A 374 -8.08 -11.59 17.99
N ASN A 375 -6.83 -11.93 17.63
CA ASN A 375 -5.79 -12.39 18.56
C ASN A 375 -6.14 -13.64 19.38
N CYS A 376 -7.06 -14.46 18.87
CA CYS A 376 -7.59 -15.65 19.53
C CYS A 376 -7.99 -15.41 20.99
N VAL A 377 -8.65 -14.28 21.26
CA VAL A 377 -8.99 -13.82 22.62
C VAL A 377 -9.87 -14.82 23.37
N ASP A 378 -10.67 -15.62 22.66
CA ASP A 378 -11.58 -16.59 23.27
C ASP A 378 -10.86 -17.84 23.80
N GLY A 379 -9.53 -17.95 23.62
CA GLY A 379 -8.70 -19.02 24.17
C GLY A 379 -8.94 -20.39 23.52
N VAL A 380 -9.94 -20.49 22.65
CA VAL A 380 -10.03 -21.52 21.63
C VAL A 380 -9.18 -20.98 20.50
N SER A 381 -8.01 -21.59 20.31
CA SER A 381 -7.18 -21.23 19.18
C SER A 381 -7.97 -21.51 17.90
N ALA A 382 -7.67 -20.75 16.84
CA ALA A 382 -8.06 -21.13 15.48
C ALA A 382 -7.47 -22.48 15.04
N THR A 383 -6.56 -23.07 15.85
CA THR A 383 -6.22 -24.47 15.66
C THR A 383 -7.49 -25.28 15.91
N MET A 384 -7.73 -26.30 15.09
CA MET A 384 -8.81 -27.24 15.37
C MET A 384 -8.71 -27.64 16.85
N PRO A 385 -9.79 -27.59 17.65
CA PRO A 385 -9.77 -28.18 19.00
C PRO A 385 -9.23 -29.61 18.98
N ALA A 386 -9.43 -30.33 17.85
CA ALA A 386 -8.82 -31.61 17.57
C ALA A 386 -7.29 -31.60 17.56
N ALA A 387 -6.63 -30.55 17.06
CA ALA A 387 -5.17 -30.41 17.08
C ALA A 387 -4.64 -30.17 18.50
N ASP A 388 -5.28 -29.30 19.29
CA ASP A 388 -4.95 -29.08 20.71
C ASP A 388 -5.13 -30.37 21.53
N ASP A 389 -6.25 -31.07 21.33
CA ASP A 389 -6.54 -32.36 21.96
C ASP A 389 -5.51 -33.41 21.55
N TYR A 390 -5.19 -33.49 20.25
CA TYR A 390 -4.20 -34.44 19.73
C TYR A 390 -2.79 -34.18 20.28
N ASN A 391 -2.37 -32.91 20.33
CA ASN A 391 -1.09 -32.52 20.93
C ASN A 391 -1.00 -32.94 22.40
N THR A 392 -2.09 -32.74 23.15
CA THR A 392 -2.20 -33.13 24.56
C THR A 392 -2.08 -34.65 24.72
N VAL A 393 -2.75 -35.41 23.85
CA VAL A 393 -2.68 -36.88 23.83
C VAL A 393 -1.26 -37.34 23.50
N LEU A 394 -0.64 -36.82 22.44
CA LEU A 394 0.73 -37.16 22.04
C LEU A 394 1.74 -36.86 23.16
N THR A 395 1.63 -35.68 23.80
CA THR A 395 2.48 -35.29 24.92
C THR A 395 2.31 -36.24 26.11
N THR A 396 1.06 -36.61 26.43
CA THR A 396 0.75 -37.52 27.53
C THR A 396 1.34 -38.91 27.29
N VAL A 397 1.15 -39.47 26.10
CA VAL A 397 1.69 -40.80 25.75
C VAL A 397 3.21 -40.77 25.69
N THR A 398 3.80 -39.70 25.17
CA THR A 398 5.26 -39.50 25.13
C THR A 398 5.86 -39.48 26.54
N ASN A 399 5.23 -38.80 27.49
CA ASN A 399 5.69 -38.79 28.88
C ASN A 399 5.56 -40.19 29.52
N LEU A 400 4.42 -40.85 29.36
CA LEU A 400 4.20 -42.19 29.91
C LEU A 400 5.15 -43.23 29.35
N ILE A 401 5.47 -43.18 28.05
CA ILE A 401 6.39 -44.14 27.44
C ILE A 401 7.84 -43.86 27.81
N ASN A 402 8.20 -42.59 28.02
CA ASN A 402 9.50 -42.23 28.56
C ASN A 402 9.68 -42.78 29.99
N ASP A 403 8.66 -42.62 30.84
CA ASP A 403 8.66 -43.17 32.18
C ASP A 403 8.75 -44.71 32.14
N PHE A 404 7.95 -45.36 31.30
CA PHE A 404 7.95 -46.82 31.14
C PHE A 404 9.31 -47.35 30.66
N THR A 405 9.87 -46.76 29.60
CA THR A 405 11.15 -47.20 29.01
C THR A 405 12.37 -46.83 29.88
N SER A 406 12.20 -45.96 30.88
CA SER A 406 13.24 -45.64 31.86
C SER A 406 13.40 -46.68 32.97
N LEU A 407 12.43 -47.59 33.13
CA LEU A 407 12.49 -48.64 34.14
C LEU A 407 13.61 -49.65 33.83
N ASN A 408 14.26 -50.16 34.87
CA ASN A 408 15.27 -51.20 34.74
C ASN A 408 14.57 -52.55 34.47
N VAL A 409 14.77 -53.10 33.26
CA VAL A 409 14.14 -54.36 32.84
C VAL A 409 14.41 -55.50 33.82
N ALA A 410 15.59 -55.59 34.42
CA ALA A 410 15.91 -56.65 35.37
C ALA A 410 15.12 -56.53 36.69
N GLU A 411 14.84 -55.30 37.14
CA GLU A 411 14.03 -55.05 38.34
C GLU A 411 12.54 -55.32 38.06
N VAL A 412 12.09 -54.97 36.86
CA VAL A 412 10.72 -55.27 36.41
C VAL A 412 10.51 -56.77 36.21
N ASP A 413 11.48 -57.48 35.63
CA ASP A 413 11.46 -58.95 35.50
C ASP A 413 11.34 -59.62 36.87
N ALA A 414 12.08 -59.12 37.86
CA ALA A 414 12.01 -59.61 39.23
C ALA A 414 10.64 -59.35 39.88
N ALA A 415 10.09 -58.15 39.70
CA ALA A 415 8.77 -57.76 40.23
C ALA A 415 7.62 -58.53 39.55
N CYS A 416 7.75 -58.86 38.27
CA CYS A 416 6.70 -59.48 37.46
C CYS A 416 6.83 -61.00 37.35
N GLY A 417 7.92 -61.59 37.84
CA GLY A 417 8.11 -63.04 37.91
C GLY A 417 8.30 -63.73 36.55
N ALA A 418 8.48 -62.96 35.48
CA ALA A 418 8.66 -63.42 34.11
C ALA A 418 9.49 -62.39 33.32
N SER A 419 10.11 -62.82 32.22
CA SER A 419 10.85 -61.89 31.37
C SER A 419 9.90 -60.94 30.65
N THR A 420 10.19 -59.65 30.74
CA THR A 420 9.43 -58.54 30.15
C THR A 420 10.14 -57.89 28.97
N GLN A 421 11.31 -58.40 28.58
CA GLN A 421 12.15 -57.83 27.52
C GLN A 421 11.38 -57.56 26.23
N SER A 422 10.52 -58.49 25.78
CA SER A 422 9.73 -58.29 24.56
C SER A 422 8.78 -57.10 24.66
N VAL A 423 8.21 -56.83 25.84
CA VAL A 423 7.32 -55.67 26.06
C VAL A 423 8.12 -54.38 26.01
N PHE A 424 9.34 -54.37 26.57
CA PHE A 424 10.25 -53.23 26.48
C PHE A 424 10.76 -52.98 25.06
N ASP A 425 11.02 -54.04 24.29
CA ASP A 425 11.42 -53.94 22.89
C ASP A 425 10.30 -53.29 22.05
N GLU A 426 9.05 -53.75 22.21
CA GLU A 426 7.89 -53.15 21.53
C GLU A 426 7.62 -51.71 21.99
N ALA A 427 7.72 -51.43 23.30
CA ALA A 427 7.58 -50.06 23.81
C ALA A 427 8.69 -49.14 23.28
N THR A 428 9.92 -49.63 23.11
CA THR A 428 11.02 -48.86 22.53
C THR A 428 10.78 -48.59 21.04
N SER A 429 10.28 -49.59 20.31
CA SER A 429 9.86 -49.45 18.91
C SER A 429 8.77 -48.39 18.75
N PHE A 430 7.69 -48.52 19.52
CA PHE A 430 6.59 -47.55 19.52
C PHE A 430 7.06 -46.14 19.92
N LYS A 431 7.91 -46.01 20.94
CA LYS A 431 8.51 -44.73 21.34
C LYS A 431 9.25 -44.04 20.19
N SER A 432 10.05 -44.79 19.42
CA SER A 432 10.79 -44.23 18.29
C SER A 432 9.86 -43.69 17.20
N VAL A 433 8.79 -44.43 16.88
CA VAL A 433 7.82 -44.01 15.85
C VAL A 433 6.93 -42.88 16.36
N LEU A 434 6.52 -42.92 17.62
CA LEU A 434 5.77 -41.85 18.28
C LEU A 434 6.55 -40.55 18.30
N ALA A 435 7.86 -40.57 18.60
CA ALA A 435 8.70 -39.38 18.58
C ALA A 435 8.82 -38.78 17.17
N SER A 436 8.96 -39.61 16.13
CA SER A 436 8.95 -39.14 14.75
C SER A 436 7.61 -38.50 14.38
N HIS A 437 6.50 -39.15 14.74
CA HIS A 437 5.17 -38.65 14.45
C HIS A 437 4.85 -37.36 15.21
N ALA A 438 5.24 -37.27 16.49
CA ALA A 438 5.09 -36.05 17.28
C ALA A 438 5.89 -34.88 16.68
N SER A 439 7.10 -35.13 16.16
CA SER A 439 7.89 -34.11 15.47
C SER A 439 7.24 -33.63 14.16
N ASP A 440 6.63 -34.53 13.38
CA ASP A 440 5.90 -34.14 12.16
C ASP A 440 4.66 -33.31 12.51
N PHE A 441 3.93 -33.73 13.56
CA PHE A 441 2.74 -33.04 14.04
C PHE A 441 3.07 -31.66 14.63
N GLU A 442 4.19 -31.51 15.35
CA GLU A 442 4.63 -30.24 15.93
C GLU A 442 4.82 -29.16 14.86
N ILE A 443 5.34 -29.49 13.67
CA ILE A 443 5.47 -28.54 12.55
C ILE A 443 4.09 -28.03 12.11
N VAL A 444 3.11 -28.93 11.99
CA VAL A 444 1.72 -28.56 11.62
C VAL A 444 1.10 -27.72 12.73
N TYR A 445 1.27 -28.13 13.99
CA TYR A 445 0.72 -27.46 15.16
C TYR A 445 1.29 -26.04 15.33
N GLU A 446 2.61 -25.88 15.27
CA GLU A 446 3.27 -24.57 15.35
C GLU A 446 2.86 -23.66 14.20
N GLY A 447 2.77 -24.20 12.97
CA GLY A 447 2.34 -23.45 11.78
C GLY A 447 0.89 -22.96 11.85
N LEU A 448 0.05 -23.59 12.68
CA LEU A 448 -1.35 -23.20 12.91
C LEU A 448 -1.56 -22.46 14.22
N SER A 449 -0.54 -22.45 15.08
CA SER A 449 -0.65 -21.85 16.40
C SER A 449 -0.97 -20.36 16.26
N CYS A 450 -1.87 -19.88 17.12
CA CYS A 450 -2.22 -18.47 17.17
C CYS A 450 -0.98 -17.59 17.42
N GLU A 451 -0.04 -18.08 18.22
CA GLU A 451 1.21 -17.37 18.53
C GLU A 451 2.08 -17.11 17.29
N SER A 452 1.99 -17.96 16.27
CA SER A 452 2.74 -17.82 15.02
C SER A 452 2.00 -16.93 14.01
N VAL A 453 0.72 -17.22 13.75
CA VAL A 453 -0.01 -16.60 12.62
C VAL A 453 -0.66 -15.27 12.98
N ALA A 454 -1.29 -15.16 14.16
CA ALA A 454 -2.07 -13.97 14.52
C ALA A 454 -1.22 -12.69 14.56
N PRO A 455 0.03 -12.68 15.07
CA PRO A 455 0.88 -11.49 15.03
C PRO A 455 1.20 -11.04 13.60
N LEU A 456 1.38 -11.97 12.66
CA LEU A 456 1.65 -11.66 11.25
C LEU A 456 0.42 -11.01 10.60
N VAL A 457 -0.76 -11.62 10.79
CA VAL A 457 -2.03 -11.10 10.27
C VAL A 457 -2.33 -9.71 10.85
N GLN A 458 -2.16 -9.53 12.15
CA GLN A 458 -2.38 -8.23 12.79
C GLN A 458 -1.41 -7.16 12.32
N LYS A 459 -0.13 -7.51 12.14
CA LYS A 459 0.85 -6.57 11.57
C LYS A 459 0.47 -6.17 10.15
N ALA A 460 0.12 -7.14 9.31
CA ALA A 460 -0.27 -6.87 7.93
C ALA A 460 -1.50 -5.95 7.86
N VAL A 461 -2.57 -6.31 8.59
CA VAL A 461 -3.87 -5.61 8.52
C VAL A 461 -3.84 -4.28 9.27
N TYR A 462 -3.48 -4.27 10.55
CA TYR A 462 -3.63 -3.08 11.39
C TYR A 462 -2.42 -2.15 11.33
N GLU A 463 -1.21 -2.69 11.50
CA GLU A 463 0.01 -1.86 11.58
C GLU A 463 0.47 -1.38 10.19
N THR A 464 0.44 -2.25 9.20
CA THR A 464 0.96 -1.93 7.87
C THR A 464 -0.11 -1.28 7.00
N SER A 465 -1.23 -1.98 6.75
CA SER A 465 -2.29 -1.46 5.88
C SER A 465 -2.99 -0.23 6.49
N CYS A 466 -3.39 -0.30 7.77
CA CYS A 466 -4.14 0.81 8.35
C CYS A 466 -3.31 1.97 8.88
N GLN A 467 -2.12 1.70 9.45
CA GLN A 467 -1.29 2.77 9.98
C GLN A 467 -0.25 3.28 9.01
N SER A 468 0.56 2.41 8.44
CA SER A 468 1.70 2.83 7.62
C SER A 468 1.24 3.29 6.23
N MET A 469 0.43 2.50 5.53
CA MET A 469 -0.05 2.84 4.18
C MET A 469 -0.97 4.07 4.18
N SER A 470 -1.92 4.20 5.12
CA SER A 470 -2.79 5.39 5.20
C SER A 470 -1.99 6.69 5.35
N LYS A 471 -0.96 6.70 6.20
CA LYS A 471 -0.09 7.87 6.38
C LYS A 471 0.73 8.14 5.13
N ALA A 472 1.26 7.09 4.50
CA ALA A 472 2.07 7.21 3.30
C ALA A 472 1.24 7.76 2.13
N PHE A 473 0.04 7.23 1.90
CA PHE A 473 -0.90 7.75 0.89
C PHE A 473 -1.28 9.22 1.13
N LEU A 474 -1.55 9.61 2.38
CA LEU A 474 -1.84 11.01 2.70
C LEU A 474 -0.68 11.93 2.31
N TRP A 475 0.55 11.59 2.72
CA TRP A 475 1.72 12.42 2.42
C TRP A 475 2.05 12.46 0.93
N THR A 476 1.93 11.32 0.23
CA THR A 476 2.08 11.26 -1.22
C THR A 476 1.02 12.11 -1.92
N TRP A 477 -0.23 12.06 -1.46
CA TRP A 477 -1.31 12.89 -2.02
C TRP A 477 -1.08 14.38 -1.77
N VAL A 478 -0.79 14.80 -0.54
CA VAL A 478 -0.56 16.22 -0.19
C VAL A 478 0.60 16.80 -0.98
N SER A 479 1.71 16.07 -1.08
CA SER A 479 2.89 16.50 -1.83
C SER A 479 2.66 16.48 -3.34
N GLY A 480 1.95 15.49 -3.87
CA GLY A 480 1.54 15.43 -5.27
C GLY A 480 0.61 16.57 -5.65
N LEU A 481 -0.37 16.89 -4.80
CA LEU A 481 -1.28 18.02 -5.00
C LEU A 481 -0.54 19.36 -4.98
N CYS A 482 0.39 19.54 -4.03
CA CYS A 482 1.27 20.70 -3.96
C CYS A 482 2.07 20.85 -5.28
N LEU A 483 2.70 19.76 -5.72
CA LEU A 483 3.47 19.70 -6.96
C LEU A 483 2.62 20.10 -8.18
N SER A 484 1.44 19.50 -8.30
CA SER A 484 0.48 19.74 -9.38
C SER A 484 -0.01 21.20 -9.40
N VAL A 485 -0.41 21.75 -8.25
CA VAL A 485 -0.94 23.13 -8.17
C VAL A 485 0.15 24.16 -8.48
N PHE A 486 1.31 24.08 -7.83
CA PHE A 486 2.38 25.05 -8.08
C PHE A 486 2.99 24.89 -9.47
N GLY A 487 3.08 23.66 -9.99
CA GLY A 487 3.45 23.41 -11.38
C GLY A 487 2.47 24.04 -12.37
N SER A 488 1.16 23.91 -12.13
CA SER A 488 0.13 24.59 -12.92
C SER A 488 0.24 26.12 -12.85
N ILE A 489 0.61 26.69 -11.68
CA ILE A 489 0.88 28.14 -11.54
C ILE A 489 2.11 28.55 -12.35
N ILE A 490 3.21 27.77 -12.33
CA ILE A 490 4.41 28.03 -13.15
C ILE A 490 4.06 28.09 -14.65
N ILE A 491 3.22 27.16 -15.13
CA ILE A 491 2.75 27.15 -16.53
C ILE A 491 1.92 28.42 -16.82
N THR A 492 1.05 28.80 -15.89
CA THR A 492 0.21 30.00 -16.01
C THR A 492 1.07 31.26 -16.11
N LEU A 493 2.13 31.34 -15.30
CA LEU A 493 3.02 32.50 -15.19
C LEU A 493 4.27 32.40 -16.06
N ARG A 494 4.27 31.53 -17.09
CA ARG A 494 5.44 31.30 -17.96
C ARG A 494 5.96 32.56 -18.65
N SER A 495 5.15 33.62 -18.76
CA SER A 495 5.61 34.92 -19.27
C SER A 495 6.77 35.49 -18.45
N ALA A 496 6.95 35.08 -17.19
CA ALA A 496 8.09 35.47 -16.36
C ALA A 496 9.45 35.04 -16.93
N THR A 497 9.46 34.03 -17.82
CA THR A 497 10.66 33.52 -18.51
C THR A 497 11.02 34.33 -19.76
N SER A 498 10.12 35.19 -20.24
CA SER A 498 10.32 36.02 -21.42
C SER A 498 10.62 37.46 -21.02
N ARG A 499 11.51 38.12 -21.78
CA ARG A 499 11.79 39.55 -21.58
C ARG A 499 10.55 40.38 -21.94
N PRO A 500 10.20 41.42 -21.18
CA PRO A 500 9.16 42.38 -21.58
C PRO A 500 9.61 43.13 -22.85
N GLN A 501 8.66 43.36 -23.76
CA GLN A 501 8.90 44.01 -25.05
C GLN A 501 8.42 45.46 -25.02
N ILE A 502 9.26 46.39 -25.49
CA ILE A 502 8.90 47.79 -25.68
C ILE A 502 8.59 48.01 -27.16
N TYR A 503 7.39 48.51 -27.46
CA TYR A 503 6.98 48.87 -28.82
C TYR A 503 7.06 50.37 -28.99
N LEU A 504 7.94 50.82 -29.88
CA LEU A 504 7.97 52.21 -30.31
C LEU A 504 6.79 52.44 -31.26
N VAL A 505 5.78 53.20 -30.82
CA VAL A 505 4.71 53.64 -31.72
C VAL A 505 5.33 54.70 -32.63
N SER A 506 5.49 54.38 -33.92
CA SER A 506 5.94 55.36 -34.90
C SER A 506 5.00 56.56 -34.82
N SER A 507 5.54 57.75 -34.50
CA SER A 507 4.77 58.99 -34.59
C SER A 507 4.29 59.08 -36.02
N GLY A 508 3.00 58.79 -36.25
CA GLY A 508 2.37 58.95 -37.55
C GLY A 508 2.75 60.34 -38.05
N GLY A 509 3.56 60.38 -39.10
CA GLY A 509 4.01 61.64 -39.67
C GLY A 509 2.78 62.39 -40.10
N ASP A 510 2.47 63.47 -39.39
CA ASP A 510 1.42 64.42 -39.74
C ASP A 510 1.91 65.22 -40.96
N GLY A 511 2.01 64.52 -42.09
CA GLY A 511 2.37 65.03 -43.40
C GLY A 511 1.17 64.81 -44.29
N GLY A 512 0.29 65.81 -44.32
CA GLY A 512 -1.01 65.75 -44.98
C GLY A 512 -0.98 65.37 -46.45
N ASN A 513 -2.16 64.92 -46.90
CA ASN A 513 -2.52 64.52 -48.26
C ASN A 513 -1.75 63.33 -48.80
N ASP A 514 -2.34 62.15 -48.70
CA ASP A 514 -2.66 61.35 -49.88
C ASP A 514 -3.76 60.34 -49.54
N ASP A 515 -4.86 60.39 -50.31
CA ASP A 515 -6.01 59.47 -50.30
C ASP A 515 -5.60 58.05 -50.73
N ASN A 516 -4.73 57.38 -49.98
CA ASN A 516 -4.51 55.96 -50.12
C ASN A 516 -4.90 55.27 -48.81
N SER A 517 -6.13 54.78 -48.81
CA SER A 517 -6.63 53.75 -47.91
C SER A 517 -5.72 52.51 -48.00
N TYR A 518 -4.61 52.51 -47.27
CA TYR A 518 -4.02 51.26 -46.81
C TYR A 518 -4.93 50.71 -45.73
N ILE A 519 -5.95 49.99 -46.20
CA ILE A 519 -6.49 48.85 -45.48
C ILE A 519 -5.27 47.97 -45.21
N VAL A 520 -4.70 48.10 -44.02
CA VAL A 520 -3.84 47.05 -43.47
C VAL A 520 -4.84 45.93 -43.20
N ASP A 521 -5.08 45.09 -44.20
CA ASP A 521 -5.77 43.82 -44.04
C ASP A 521 -4.99 43.07 -42.97
N SER A 522 -5.52 43.10 -41.75
CA SER A 522 -5.09 42.29 -40.63
C SER A 522 -5.60 40.86 -40.78
N ASP A 523 -5.50 40.31 -42.00
CA ASP A 523 -5.89 38.96 -42.38
C ASP A 523 -4.67 38.01 -42.38
N ASP A 524 -3.66 38.29 -41.56
CA ASP A 524 -2.72 37.25 -41.14
C ASP A 524 -3.38 36.44 -40.01
N GLU A 525 -4.33 35.59 -40.44
CA GLU A 525 -4.79 34.42 -39.69
C GLU A 525 -3.57 33.57 -39.28
N TYR A 526 -3.34 33.45 -37.97
CA TYR A 526 -2.44 32.49 -37.34
C TYR A 526 -3.19 31.67 -36.29
#